data_AF-A0A8H6C5V2-F1
#
_entry.id   AF-A0A8H6C5V2-F1
#
_cell.length_a   1.000
_cell.length_b   1.000
_cell.length_c   1.000
_cell.angle_alpha   90.00
_cell.angle_beta   90.00
_cell.angle_gamma   90.00
#
_symmetry.space_group_name_H-M   'P 1'
#
loop_
_entity.id
_entity.type
_entity.pdbx_description
1 polymer ?
#
loop_
_entity_poly.entity_id
_entity_poly.type
_entity_poly.pdbx_seq_one_letter_code
_entity_poly.pdbx_strand_id
1 'polypeptide(L)'
;MDTVGLGGASITNQQFADVTTTSVDQGILGIGFTGDESSPTYDNVPVTLKKQGIINKNAYSLYLNSASASSGTIIFGGVDNAKYTGSLTALPITSSNELRVQLSTINIAGTTVSASTTPVLDSGTTLTYFSQTIADKLAAAVGAKWNSYYQLYTSSCNLAGNIVFNFAKGVTISVPLSEFVLQDGNSCYFGVSRDSATILGDNFLRRAYAVYDLDGNTISLAQVKYTTSSSISTL
;
A
#
# COMPACT_ATOMS: atom_id res chain seq x y z
N MET A 1 7.32 20.52 18.88
CA MET A 1 8.13 19.29 19.09
C MET A 1 7.75 18.75 20.45
N ASP A 2 7.54 17.45 20.56
CA ASP A 2 7.22 16.78 21.83
C ASP A 2 7.70 15.32 21.78
N THR A 3 7.46 14.57 22.85
CA THR A 3 7.70 13.13 22.91
C THR A 3 6.55 12.38 22.22
N VAL A 4 6.88 11.42 21.37
CA VAL A 4 5.90 10.53 20.70
C VAL A 4 6.16 9.09 21.11
N GLY A 5 5.12 8.39 21.57
CA GLY A 5 5.17 6.98 21.97
C GLY A 5 4.48 6.06 20.96
N LEU A 6 5.15 4.97 20.57
CA LEU A 6 4.65 3.98 19.60
C LEU A 6 5.12 2.58 19.98
N GLY A 7 4.22 1.60 20.07
CA GLY A 7 4.58 0.19 20.29
C GLY A 7 5.39 -0.07 21.59
N GLY A 8 5.23 0.76 22.61
CA GLY A 8 6.00 0.69 23.86
C GLY A 8 7.37 1.39 23.82
N ALA A 9 7.80 1.89 22.66
CA ALA A 9 8.97 2.77 22.52
C ALA A 9 8.56 4.24 22.60
N SER A 10 9.54 5.14 22.81
CA SER A 10 9.32 6.58 22.80
C SER A 10 10.48 7.30 22.12
N ILE A 11 10.16 8.27 21.28
CA ILE A 11 11.11 9.20 20.66
C ILE A 11 10.92 10.60 21.23
N THR A 12 12.02 11.25 21.56
CA THR A 12 12.01 12.61 22.15
C THR A 12 12.22 13.67 21.08
N ASN A 13 11.73 14.89 21.32
CA ASN A 13 11.87 16.04 20.40
C ASN A 13 11.38 15.77 18.97
N GLN A 14 10.36 14.92 18.79
CA GLN A 14 9.78 14.67 17.48
C GLN A 14 9.01 15.91 17.02
N GLN A 15 9.28 16.35 15.79
CA GLN A 15 8.49 17.38 15.13
C GLN A 15 7.21 16.77 14.55
N PHE A 16 6.09 17.42 14.81
CA PHE A 16 4.78 17.13 14.23
C PHE A 16 3.96 18.42 14.24
N ALA A 17 2.86 18.43 13.48
CA ALA A 17 1.96 19.58 13.42
C ALA A 17 0.81 19.42 14.43
N ASP A 18 0.56 20.47 15.21
CA ASP A 18 -0.68 20.64 15.95
C ASP A 18 -1.70 21.34 15.04
N VAL A 19 -2.65 20.56 14.52
CA VAL A 19 -3.57 21.01 13.47
C VAL A 19 -4.87 21.53 14.10
N THR A 20 -5.14 22.83 13.93
CA THR A 20 -6.33 23.50 14.49
C THR A 20 -7.51 23.58 13.53
N THR A 21 -7.33 23.22 12.26
CA THR A 21 -8.39 23.17 11.23
C THR A 21 -8.08 22.08 10.22
N THR A 22 -9.02 21.15 10.01
CA THR A 22 -8.88 20.04 9.06
C THR A 22 -10.25 19.57 8.58
N SER A 23 -10.29 18.99 7.37
CA SER A 23 -11.43 18.24 6.85
C SER A 23 -11.23 16.72 6.92
N VAL A 24 -10.05 16.27 7.36
CA VAL A 24 -9.75 14.86 7.65
C VAL A 24 -10.31 14.53 9.03
N ASP A 25 -10.88 13.34 9.16
CA ASP A 25 -11.57 12.83 10.34
C ASP A 25 -10.65 12.49 11.52
N GLN A 26 -9.36 12.31 11.28
CA GLN A 26 -8.36 11.95 12.29
C GLN A 26 -6.95 12.46 11.97
N GLY A 27 -6.03 12.32 12.93
CA GLY A 27 -4.61 12.57 12.71
C GLY A 27 -3.97 11.54 11.77
N ILE A 28 -2.96 11.98 11.02
CA ILE A 28 -2.20 11.14 10.07
C ILE A 28 -0.75 11.01 10.55
N LEU A 29 -0.25 9.78 10.60
CA LEU A 29 1.16 9.49 10.81
C LEU A 29 1.83 9.19 9.46
N GLY A 30 2.40 10.22 8.83
CA GLY A 30 3.18 10.07 7.60
C GLY A 30 4.52 9.39 7.87
N ILE A 31 4.78 8.29 7.15
CA ILE A 31 6.01 7.46 7.31
C ILE A 31 6.75 7.25 5.98
N GLY A 32 6.54 8.16 5.02
CA GLY A 32 7.25 8.21 3.74
C GLY A 32 8.64 8.84 3.85
N PHE A 33 9.23 9.16 2.70
CA PHE A 33 10.49 9.89 2.66
C PHE A 33 10.33 11.31 3.22
N THR A 34 11.38 11.82 3.86
CA THR A 34 11.41 13.22 4.34
C THR A 34 11.40 14.23 3.19
N GLY A 35 11.79 13.81 1.98
CA GLY A 35 11.66 14.61 0.76
C GLY A 35 10.22 14.87 0.31
N ASP A 36 9.23 14.18 0.91
CA ASP A 36 7.80 14.34 0.65
C ASP A 36 7.05 15.02 1.81
N GLU A 37 7.79 15.60 2.76
CA GLU A 37 7.19 16.40 3.82
C GLU A 37 6.59 17.70 3.27
N SER A 38 5.40 18.08 3.75
CA SER A 38 4.72 19.33 3.37
C SER A 38 5.33 20.59 4.01
N SER A 39 6.52 20.47 4.60
CA SER A 39 7.26 21.47 5.38
C SER A 39 8.73 21.41 4.95
N PRO A 40 9.58 22.41 5.25
CA PRO A 40 11.02 22.22 5.16
C PRO A 40 11.46 20.92 5.83
N THR A 41 12.39 20.22 5.19
CA THR A 41 12.81 18.86 5.55
C THR A 41 13.26 18.77 7.01
N TYR A 42 12.72 17.79 7.73
CA TYR A 42 13.07 17.45 9.10
C TYR A 42 13.16 15.92 9.27
N ASP A 43 13.46 15.46 10.48
CA ASP A 43 13.43 14.03 10.80
C ASP A 43 11.99 13.62 11.17
N ASN A 44 11.25 13.05 10.23
CA ASN A 44 9.99 12.37 10.53
C ASN A 44 10.19 11.12 11.40
N VAL A 45 9.08 10.51 11.84
CA VAL A 45 9.08 9.42 12.82
C VAL A 45 10.02 8.26 12.45
N PRO A 46 9.99 7.67 11.23
CA PRO A 46 10.92 6.60 10.87
C PRO A 46 12.40 6.99 10.97
N VAL A 47 12.76 8.21 10.57
CA VAL A 47 14.13 8.71 10.68
C VAL A 47 14.54 8.89 12.14
N THR A 48 13.66 9.46 12.96
CA THR A 48 13.91 9.67 14.40
C THR A 48 14.05 8.34 15.15
N LEU A 49 13.20 7.34 14.85
CA LEU A 49 13.31 5.99 15.43
C LEU A 49 14.71 5.40 15.20
N LYS A 50 15.25 5.55 13.98
CA LYS A 50 16.60 5.09 13.65
C LYS A 50 17.66 5.93 14.37
N LYS A 51 17.58 7.27 14.29
CA LYS A 51 18.58 8.17 14.88
C LYS A 51 18.68 8.04 16.41
N GLN A 52 17.58 7.72 17.09
CA GLN A 52 17.55 7.48 18.53
C GLN A 52 17.85 6.01 18.91
N GLY A 53 18.26 5.17 17.95
CA GLY A 53 18.75 3.81 18.21
C GLY A 53 17.66 2.79 18.55
N ILE A 54 16.38 3.10 18.29
CA ILE A 54 15.25 2.18 18.55
C ILE A 54 15.20 1.11 17.45
N ILE A 55 15.54 1.48 16.22
CA ILE A 55 15.65 0.57 15.08
C ILE A 55 17.02 0.74 14.42
N ASN A 56 17.57 -0.36 13.88
CA ASN A 56 18.88 -0.32 13.20
C ASN A 56 18.81 0.30 11.80
N LYS A 57 17.65 0.16 11.15
CA LYS A 57 17.41 0.57 9.76
C LYS A 57 16.11 1.35 9.66
N ASN A 58 16.10 2.41 8.86
CA ASN A 58 14.89 3.15 8.50
C ASN A 58 14.11 2.32 7.48
N ALA A 59 13.42 1.32 8.01
CA ALA A 59 12.62 0.40 7.26
C ALA A 59 11.42 -0.02 8.10
N TYR A 60 10.36 -0.48 7.45
CA TYR A 60 9.22 -1.07 8.14
C TYR A 60 8.53 -2.11 7.29
N SER A 61 7.97 -3.12 7.96
CA SER A 61 7.07 -4.07 7.34
C SER A 61 5.62 -3.69 7.54
N LEU A 62 4.80 -3.88 6.52
CA LEU A 62 3.35 -3.66 6.55
C LEU A 62 2.61 -4.98 6.30
N TYR A 63 1.73 -5.31 7.24
CA TYR A 63 0.78 -6.42 7.16
C TYR A 63 -0.61 -5.90 7.52
N LEU A 64 -1.41 -5.53 6.51
CA LEU A 64 -2.76 -5.01 6.75
C LEU A 64 -3.77 -6.08 7.19
N ASN A 65 -3.42 -7.36 7.06
CA ASN A 65 -4.28 -8.52 7.32
C ASN A 65 -5.45 -8.64 6.31
N SER A 66 -6.32 -9.63 6.49
CA SER A 66 -7.49 -9.83 5.62
C SER A 66 -8.54 -8.74 5.81
N ALA A 67 -9.39 -8.48 4.81
CA ALA A 67 -10.44 -7.46 4.88
C ALA A 67 -11.44 -7.63 6.06
N SER A 68 -11.63 -8.85 6.55
CA SER A 68 -12.49 -9.16 7.70
C SER A 68 -11.78 -9.15 9.06
N ALA A 69 -10.46 -8.86 9.08
CA ALA A 69 -9.71 -8.81 10.32
C ALA A 69 -9.92 -7.45 11.01
N SER A 70 -9.98 -7.46 12.34
CA SER A 70 -10.11 -6.23 13.14
C SER A 70 -8.82 -5.42 13.25
N SER A 71 -7.68 -6.01 12.91
CA SER A 71 -6.37 -5.37 13.07
C SER A 71 -5.32 -5.95 12.13
N GLY A 72 -4.46 -5.06 11.63
CA GLY A 72 -3.18 -5.38 10.99
C GLY A 72 -1.99 -5.17 11.93
N THR A 73 -0.80 -5.10 11.35
CA THR A 73 0.45 -4.83 12.06
C THR A 73 1.42 -4.08 11.16
N ILE A 74 2.07 -3.08 11.72
CA ILE A 74 3.27 -2.44 11.17
C ILE A 74 4.45 -2.76 12.11
N ILE A 75 5.62 -3.06 11.55
CA ILE A 75 6.84 -3.37 12.30
C ILE A 75 7.95 -2.44 11.82
N PHE A 76 8.32 -1.46 12.63
CA PHE A 76 9.50 -0.62 12.35
C PHE A 76 10.79 -1.41 12.62
N GLY A 77 11.74 -1.36 11.69
CA GLY A 77 13.05 -1.99 11.81
C GLY A 77 13.04 -3.52 11.80
N GLY A 78 11.96 -4.17 11.38
CA GLY A 78 11.82 -5.62 11.45
C GLY A 78 10.93 -6.22 10.37
N VAL A 79 10.95 -7.55 10.30
CA VAL A 79 10.20 -8.37 9.36
C VAL A 79 9.66 -9.62 10.04
N ASP A 80 8.39 -9.96 9.80
CA ASP A 80 7.77 -11.20 10.26
C ASP A 80 7.78 -12.25 9.14
N ASN A 81 8.71 -13.20 9.26
CA ASN A 81 8.94 -14.25 8.27
C ASN A 81 7.78 -15.26 8.18
N ALA A 82 6.82 -15.24 9.13
CA ALA A 82 5.67 -16.14 9.10
C ALA A 82 4.48 -15.61 8.28
N LYS A 83 4.51 -14.33 7.85
CA LYS A 83 3.37 -13.61 7.26
C LYS A 83 3.34 -13.58 5.74
N TYR A 84 4.24 -14.30 5.07
CA TYR A 84 4.25 -14.42 3.62
C TYR A 84 4.59 -15.84 3.16
N THR A 85 4.26 -16.12 1.91
CA THR A 85 4.66 -17.35 1.23
C THR A 85 5.78 -17.06 0.23
N GLY A 86 6.66 -18.03 -0.02
CA GLY A 86 7.82 -17.84 -0.90
C GLY A 86 8.87 -16.95 -0.26
N SER A 87 9.54 -16.15 -1.08
CA SER A 87 10.60 -15.23 -0.65
C SER A 87 10.25 -13.78 -0.96
N LEU A 88 10.67 -12.88 -0.08
CA LEU A 88 10.66 -11.45 -0.35
C LEU A 88 11.60 -11.11 -1.50
N THR A 89 11.14 -10.32 -2.44
CA THR A 89 11.96 -9.83 -3.56
C THR A 89 12.00 -8.31 -3.54
N ALA A 90 13.21 -7.75 -3.38
CA ALA A 90 13.44 -6.32 -3.32
C ALA A 90 13.33 -5.66 -4.71
N LEU A 91 12.37 -4.74 -4.85
CA LEU A 91 12.19 -3.89 -6.03
C LEU A 91 12.80 -2.51 -5.75
N PRO A 92 13.57 -1.93 -6.70
CA PRO A 92 14.07 -0.58 -6.53
C PRO A 92 12.90 0.41 -6.51
N ILE A 93 12.97 1.37 -5.59
CA ILE A 93 12.05 2.51 -5.59
C ILE A 93 12.36 3.40 -6.79
N THR A 94 11.31 3.85 -7.50
CA THR A 94 11.44 4.57 -8.79
C THR A 94 11.19 6.08 -8.69
N SER A 95 11.00 6.61 -7.48
CA SER A 95 10.82 8.04 -7.20
C SER A 95 11.78 8.47 -6.09
N SER A 96 12.18 9.74 -6.07
CA SER A 96 13.03 10.29 -5.00
C SER A 96 12.25 10.59 -3.73
N ASN A 97 10.93 10.78 -3.83
CA ASN A 97 10.09 11.27 -2.73
C ASN A 97 8.91 10.33 -2.43
N GLU A 98 8.47 9.52 -3.39
CA GLU A 98 7.33 8.62 -3.22
C GLU A 98 7.76 7.15 -3.21
N LEU A 99 7.00 6.33 -2.49
CA LEU A 99 7.22 4.89 -2.34
C LEU A 99 6.65 4.12 -3.55
N ARG A 100 7.23 4.39 -4.73
CA ARG A 100 6.81 3.84 -6.02
C ARG A 100 7.68 2.67 -6.48
N VAL A 101 7.06 1.67 -7.10
CA VAL A 101 7.78 0.53 -7.72
C VAL A 101 7.28 0.24 -9.13
N GLN A 102 8.14 -0.33 -9.97
CA GLN A 102 7.77 -0.68 -11.34
C GLN A 102 6.77 -1.83 -11.40
N LEU A 103 5.57 -1.54 -11.94
CA LEU A 103 4.55 -2.52 -12.32
C LEU A 103 4.61 -2.74 -13.84
N SER A 104 4.77 -3.99 -14.28
CA SER A 104 4.94 -4.34 -15.69
C SER A 104 3.59 -4.61 -16.36
N THR A 105 2.84 -5.58 -15.85
CA THR A 105 1.56 -6.00 -16.42
C THR A 105 0.56 -6.38 -15.34
N ILE A 106 -0.72 -6.35 -15.70
CA ILE A 106 -1.83 -6.79 -14.84
C ILE A 106 -2.62 -7.84 -15.61
N ASN A 107 -2.81 -9.03 -15.05
CA ASN A 107 -3.69 -10.05 -15.60
C ASN A 107 -5.03 -10.02 -14.87
N ILE A 108 -6.14 -9.95 -15.62
CA ILE A 108 -7.49 -9.90 -15.07
C ILE A 108 -8.44 -10.62 -16.02
N ALA A 109 -9.24 -11.56 -15.53
CA ALA A 109 -10.26 -12.28 -16.31
C ALA A 109 -9.75 -12.81 -17.68
N GLY A 110 -8.54 -13.39 -17.70
CA GLY A 110 -7.91 -13.92 -18.92
C GLY A 110 -7.31 -12.86 -19.87
N THR A 111 -7.40 -11.58 -19.52
CA THR A 111 -6.81 -10.46 -20.27
C THR A 111 -5.51 -10.00 -19.63
N THR A 112 -4.47 -9.76 -20.44
CA THR A 112 -3.22 -9.12 -20.00
C THR A 112 -3.22 -7.65 -20.38
N VAL A 113 -3.22 -6.76 -19.39
CA VAL A 113 -3.10 -5.32 -19.57
C VAL A 113 -1.65 -4.90 -19.36
N SER A 114 -1.05 -4.28 -20.37
CA SER A 114 0.25 -3.60 -20.19
C SER A 114 0.06 -2.40 -19.28
N ALA A 115 0.76 -2.40 -18.14
CA ALA A 115 0.71 -1.31 -17.18
C ALA A 115 1.88 -0.34 -17.44
N SER A 116 3.11 -0.88 -17.48
CA SER A 116 4.36 -0.11 -17.70
C SER A 116 4.39 1.23 -16.95
N THR A 117 4.02 1.19 -15.67
CA THR A 117 3.85 2.37 -14.80
C THR A 117 4.44 2.10 -13.41
N THR A 118 4.52 3.13 -12.58
CA THR A 118 5.16 3.09 -11.27
C THR A 118 4.15 3.48 -10.17
N PRO A 119 3.26 2.57 -9.75
CA PRO A 119 2.31 2.90 -8.69
C PRO A 119 3.00 3.18 -7.36
N VAL A 120 2.46 4.14 -6.61
CA VAL A 120 2.78 4.28 -5.19
C VAL A 120 2.05 3.18 -4.41
N LEU A 121 2.74 2.57 -3.45
CA LEU A 121 2.15 1.57 -2.54
C LEU A 121 1.71 2.28 -1.26
N ASP A 122 0.47 2.74 -1.24
CA ASP A 122 0.00 3.74 -0.27
C ASP A 122 -1.07 3.17 0.67
N SER A 123 -0.71 3.01 1.95
CA SER A 123 -1.65 2.58 3.01
C SER A 123 -2.62 3.68 3.45
N GLY A 124 -2.49 4.90 2.95
CA GLY A 124 -3.41 6.01 3.18
C GLY A 124 -4.57 6.06 2.18
N THR A 125 -4.54 5.21 1.15
CA THR A 125 -5.56 5.16 0.10
C THR A 125 -6.36 3.86 0.17
N THR A 126 -7.69 3.96 0.25
CA THR A 126 -8.57 2.79 0.38
C THR A 126 -8.60 1.90 -0.86
N LEU A 127 -8.59 2.51 -2.05
CA LEU A 127 -8.81 1.84 -3.34
C LEU A 127 -7.54 1.81 -4.19
N THR A 128 -7.67 1.23 -5.39
CA THR A 128 -6.64 1.28 -6.42
C THR A 128 -7.02 2.31 -7.48
N TYR A 129 -6.04 3.07 -7.96
CA TYR A 129 -6.23 4.05 -9.00
C TYR A 129 -5.19 3.89 -10.09
N PHE A 130 -5.62 4.04 -11.34
CA PHE A 130 -4.74 4.05 -12.50
C PHE A 130 -5.16 5.14 -13.48
N SER A 131 -4.27 5.48 -14.42
CA SER A 131 -4.65 6.33 -15.55
C SER A 131 -5.89 5.78 -16.25
N GLN A 132 -6.69 6.67 -16.83
CA GLN A 132 -7.95 6.30 -17.49
C GLN A 132 -7.77 5.13 -18.46
N THR A 133 -6.70 5.13 -19.27
CA THR A 133 -6.39 4.07 -20.23
C THR A 133 -6.25 2.68 -19.60
N ILE A 134 -5.60 2.59 -18.44
CA ILE A 134 -5.40 1.30 -17.74
C ILE A 134 -6.68 0.93 -17.01
N ALA A 135 -7.27 1.87 -16.25
CA ALA A 135 -8.49 1.64 -15.48
C ALA A 135 -9.65 1.18 -16.38
N ASP A 136 -9.83 1.79 -17.56
CA ASP A 136 -10.88 1.41 -18.53
C ASP A 136 -10.69 -0.03 -19.05
N LYS A 137 -9.45 -0.45 -19.30
CA LYS A 137 -9.15 -1.82 -19.75
C LYS A 137 -9.44 -2.84 -18.65
N LEU A 138 -9.07 -2.54 -17.41
CA LEU A 138 -9.35 -3.40 -16.27
C LEU A 138 -10.85 -3.51 -16.01
N ALA A 139 -11.57 -2.37 -16.03
CA ALA A 139 -13.02 -2.34 -15.87
C ALA A 139 -13.74 -3.13 -16.98
N ALA A 140 -13.32 -2.95 -18.24
CA ALA A 140 -13.90 -3.69 -19.37
C ALA A 140 -13.73 -5.22 -19.23
N ALA A 141 -12.58 -5.69 -18.71
CA ALA A 141 -12.33 -7.12 -18.52
C ALA A 141 -13.31 -7.80 -17.54
N VAL A 142 -13.93 -7.03 -16.64
CA VAL A 142 -14.94 -7.52 -15.69
C VAL A 142 -16.35 -7.00 -15.98
N GLY A 143 -16.55 -6.36 -17.15
CA GLY A 143 -17.83 -5.80 -17.56
C GLY A 143 -18.29 -4.57 -16.74
N ALA A 144 -17.40 -3.94 -15.99
CA ALA A 144 -17.71 -2.75 -15.21
C ALA A 144 -17.82 -1.50 -16.11
N LYS A 145 -18.72 -0.57 -15.75
CA LYS A 145 -19.05 0.60 -16.56
C LYS A 145 -18.88 1.89 -15.77
N TRP A 146 -18.21 2.86 -16.39
CA TRP A 146 -17.97 4.16 -15.78
C TRP A 146 -19.28 4.89 -15.47
N ASN A 147 -19.38 5.42 -14.26
CA ASN A 147 -20.44 6.30 -13.83
C ASN A 147 -19.82 7.66 -13.48
N SER A 148 -20.13 8.68 -14.30
CA SER A 148 -19.59 10.03 -14.13
C SER A 148 -20.17 10.79 -12.94
N TYR A 149 -21.30 10.36 -12.39
CA TYR A 149 -21.85 10.99 -11.20
C TYR A 149 -21.06 10.59 -9.95
N TYR A 150 -20.77 9.30 -9.79
CA TYR A 150 -20.01 8.77 -8.65
C TYR A 150 -18.49 8.80 -8.86
N GLN A 151 -18.01 9.08 -10.07
CA GLN A 151 -16.58 8.99 -10.44
C GLN A 151 -15.98 7.59 -10.14
N LEU A 152 -16.80 6.55 -10.36
CA LEU A 152 -16.47 5.15 -10.12
C LEU A 152 -17.05 4.27 -11.24
N TYR A 153 -16.54 3.05 -11.38
CA TYR A 153 -17.16 2.06 -12.26
C TYR A 153 -18.21 1.25 -11.50
N THR A 154 -19.42 1.19 -12.03
CA THR A 154 -20.46 0.23 -11.60
C THR A 154 -20.10 -1.17 -12.06
N SER A 155 -20.30 -2.19 -11.22
CA SER A 155 -19.92 -3.58 -11.50
C SER A 155 -20.94 -4.59 -10.94
N SER A 156 -20.75 -5.87 -11.25
CA SER A 156 -21.42 -6.96 -10.54
C SER A 156 -20.87 -7.07 -9.11
N CYS A 157 -21.73 -7.40 -8.14
CA CYS A 157 -21.31 -7.74 -6.78
C CYS A 157 -20.57 -9.08 -6.71
N ASN A 158 -20.75 -9.95 -7.71
CA ASN A 158 -20.21 -11.29 -7.75
C ASN A 158 -19.10 -11.41 -8.80
N LEU A 159 -17.96 -10.77 -8.55
CA LEU A 159 -16.76 -10.94 -9.38
C LEU A 159 -15.93 -12.12 -8.86
N ALA A 160 -15.69 -13.09 -9.73
CA ALA A 160 -14.92 -14.30 -9.41
C ALA A 160 -13.57 -14.31 -10.14
N GLY A 161 -12.59 -15.00 -9.55
CA GLY A 161 -11.22 -15.06 -10.06
C GLY A 161 -10.28 -14.06 -9.36
N ASN A 162 -9.13 -13.81 -9.96
CA ASN A 162 -8.09 -12.95 -9.39
C ASN A 162 -7.64 -11.88 -10.40
N ILE A 163 -7.18 -10.76 -9.87
CA ILE A 163 -6.27 -9.84 -10.53
C ILE A 163 -4.86 -10.21 -10.11
N VAL A 164 -3.95 -10.42 -11.06
CA VAL A 164 -2.53 -10.69 -10.79
C VAL A 164 -1.71 -9.49 -11.23
N PHE A 165 -1.01 -8.87 -10.27
CA PHE A 165 -0.11 -7.75 -10.49
C PHE A 165 1.31 -8.28 -10.66
N ASN A 166 1.91 -8.03 -11.83
CA ASN A 166 3.26 -8.49 -12.14
C ASN A 166 4.21 -7.29 -12.11
N PHE A 167 5.10 -7.29 -11.11
CA PHE A 167 6.12 -6.28 -10.93
C PHE A 167 7.41 -6.67 -11.63
N ALA A 168 8.38 -5.75 -11.66
CA ALA A 168 9.74 -6.05 -12.10
C ALA A 168 10.35 -7.23 -11.30
N LYS A 169 11.44 -7.82 -11.81
CA LYS A 169 12.14 -8.97 -11.20
C LYS A 169 11.26 -10.23 -10.98
N GLY A 170 10.11 -10.32 -11.65
CA GLY A 170 9.26 -11.51 -11.64
C GLY A 170 8.37 -11.65 -10.40
N VAL A 171 8.25 -10.60 -9.57
CA VAL A 171 7.37 -10.63 -8.40
C VAL A 171 5.92 -10.53 -8.85
N THR A 172 5.09 -11.41 -8.30
CA THR A 172 3.65 -11.41 -8.59
C THR A 172 2.85 -11.38 -7.30
N ILE A 173 1.77 -10.60 -7.30
CA ILE A 173 0.79 -10.57 -6.21
C ILE A 173 -0.58 -10.86 -6.82
N SER A 174 -1.21 -11.94 -6.36
CA SER A 174 -2.55 -12.35 -6.73
C SER A 174 -3.56 -11.83 -5.71
N VAL A 175 -4.58 -11.15 -6.21
CA VAL A 175 -5.64 -10.51 -5.41
C VAL A 175 -7.00 -11.01 -5.91
N PRO A 176 -7.82 -11.63 -5.04
CA PRO A 176 -9.18 -12.01 -5.42
C PRO A 176 -9.98 -10.81 -5.90
N LEU A 177 -10.74 -10.96 -6.97
CA LEU A 177 -11.59 -9.90 -7.52
C LEU A 177 -12.61 -9.38 -6.50
N SER A 178 -12.97 -10.18 -5.49
CA SER A 178 -13.81 -9.77 -4.38
C SER A 178 -13.21 -8.63 -3.52
N GLU A 179 -11.89 -8.45 -3.49
CA GLU A 179 -11.26 -7.29 -2.82
C GLU A 179 -11.51 -5.98 -3.58
N PHE A 180 -11.92 -6.07 -4.85
CA PHE A 180 -12.25 -4.94 -5.72
C PHE A 180 -13.76 -4.79 -5.92
N VAL A 181 -14.59 -5.29 -5.00
CA VAL A 181 -16.03 -5.05 -5.00
C VAL A 181 -16.38 -4.19 -3.79
N LEU A 182 -16.85 -2.97 -4.06
CA LEU A 182 -17.40 -2.07 -3.07
C LEU A 182 -18.92 -2.17 -3.15
N GLN A 183 -19.56 -2.52 -2.05
CA GLN A 183 -21.01 -2.66 -1.99
C GLN A 183 -21.63 -1.50 -1.20
N ASP A 184 -22.59 -0.82 -1.82
CA ASP A 184 -23.45 0.17 -1.18
C ASP A 184 -24.92 -0.22 -1.41
N GLY A 185 -25.55 -0.75 -0.36
CA GLY A 185 -26.87 -1.39 -0.46
C GLY A 185 -26.88 -2.53 -1.48
N ASN A 186 -27.65 -2.34 -2.56
CA ASN A 186 -27.77 -3.29 -3.68
C ASN A 186 -26.89 -2.93 -4.88
N SER A 187 -26.14 -1.82 -4.81
CA SER A 187 -25.24 -1.37 -5.87
C SER A 187 -23.81 -1.79 -5.55
N CYS A 188 -23.08 -2.18 -6.59
CA CYS A 188 -21.67 -2.53 -6.47
C CYS A 188 -20.81 -1.73 -7.44
N TYR A 189 -19.61 -1.41 -6.98
CA TYR A 189 -18.63 -0.63 -7.70
C TYR A 189 -17.30 -1.37 -7.75
N PHE A 190 -16.58 -1.20 -8.85
CA PHE A 190 -15.26 -1.77 -9.01
C PHE A 190 -14.24 -0.95 -8.22
N GLY A 191 -13.44 -1.60 -7.39
CA GLY A 191 -12.43 -1.01 -6.51
C GLY A 191 -11.17 -0.50 -7.24
N VAL A 192 -11.24 -0.37 -8.56
CA VAL A 192 -10.26 0.33 -9.39
C VAL A 192 -10.95 1.55 -9.98
N SER A 193 -10.41 2.74 -9.77
CA SER A 193 -10.90 3.97 -10.39
C SER A 193 -9.83 4.70 -11.20
N ARG A 194 -10.20 5.84 -11.79
CA ARG A 194 -9.36 6.68 -12.64
C ARG A 194 -8.66 7.73 -11.78
N ASP A 195 -7.34 7.76 -11.83
CA ASP A 195 -6.52 8.88 -11.33
C ASP A 195 -5.14 8.88 -12.02
N SER A 196 -4.58 10.05 -12.29
CA SER A 196 -3.22 10.17 -12.82
C SER A 196 -2.13 9.72 -11.83
N ALA A 197 -2.38 9.82 -10.52
CA ALA A 197 -1.42 9.52 -9.46
C ALA A 197 -0.93 8.07 -9.46
N THR A 198 -1.72 7.15 -10.01
CA THR A 198 -1.44 5.71 -10.07
C THR A 198 -1.05 5.13 -8.70
N ILE A 199 -2.04 4.57 -8.00
CA ILE A 199 -1.94 4.18 -6.60
C ILE A 199 -2.40 2.74 -6.43
N LEU A 200 -1.64 1.94 -5.70
CA LEU A 200 -2.08 0.66 -5.16
C LEU A 200 -2.35 0.82 -3.67
N GLY A 201 -3.63 0.95 -3.32
CA GLY A 201 -4.07 1.16 -1.95
C GLY A 201 -4.37 -0.12 -1.19
N ASP A 202 -5.18 -0.01 -0.14
CA ASP A 202 -5.45 -1.07 0.84
C ASP A 202 -6.01 -2.35 0.20
N ASN A 203 -6.87 -2.23 -0.80
CA ASN A 203 -7.44 -3.40 -1.48
C ASN A 203 -6.40 -4.25 -2.23
N PHE A 204 -5.26 -3.66 -2.60
CA PHE A 204 -4.08 -4.39 -3.04
C PHE A 204 -3.20 -4.80 -1.84
N LEU A 205 -2.86 -3.84 -0.97
CA LEU A 205 -1.87 -4.03 0.10
C LEU A 205 -2.28 -5.12 1.11
N ARG A 206 -3.57 -5.37 1.31
CA ARG A 206 -4.04 -6.51 2.13
C ARG A 206 -3.54 -7.86 1.62
N ARG A 207 -3.23 -8.01 0.34
CA ARG A 207 -2.76 -9.27 -0.29
C ARG A 207 -1.25 -9.36 -0.47
N ALA A 208 -0.52 -8.30 -0.14
CA ALA A 208 0.92 -8.30 -0.11
C ALA A 208 1.42 -8.27 1.34
N TYR A 209 2.56 -8.90 1.57
CA TYR A 209 3.42 -8.51 2.68
C TYR A 209 4.51 -7.61 2.09
N ALA A 210 4.62 -6.39 2.58
CA ALA A 210 5.51 -5.37 2.04
C ALA A 210 6.54 -4.93 3.07
N VAL A 211 7.82 -4.89 2.68
CA VAL A 211 8.91 -4.31 3.48
C VAL A 211 9.41 -3.08 2.77
N TYR A 212 9.16 -1.91 3.33
CA TYR A 212 9.63 -0.62 2.85
C TYR A 212 10.99 -0.36 3.49
N ASP A 213 12.04 -0.27 2.69
CA ASP A 213 13.41 -0.01 3.14
C ASP A 213 13.87 1.32 2.54
N LEU A 214 13.69 2.39 3.33
CA LEU A 214 13.95 3.76 2.90
C LEU A 214 15.47 4.05 2.87
N ASP A 215 16.26 3.40 3.72
CA ASP A 215 17.73 3.47 3.63
C ASP A 215 18.26 2.75 2.39
N GLY A 216 17.67 1.59 2.06
CA GLY A 216 18.06 0.78 0.91
C GLY A 216 17.44 1.21 -0.42
N ASN A 217 16.52 2.18 -0.42
CA ASN A 217 15.71 2.58 -1.57
C ASN A 217 15.03 1.39 -2.27
N THR A 218 14.45 0.47 -1.49
CA THR A 218 13.73 -0.67 -2.03
C THR A 218 12.40 -0.91 -1.32
N ILE A 219 11.46 -1.53 -2.03
CA ILE A 219 10.30 -2.18 -1.42
C ILE A 219 10.35 -3.65 -1.77
N SER A 220 10.38 -4.51 -0.77
CA SER A 220 10.33 -5.96 -0.95
C SER A 220 8.89 -6.45 -0.84
N LEU A 221 8.45 -7.23 -1.82
CA LEU A 221 7.08 -7.77 -1.86
C LEU A 221 7.11 -9.31 -1.87
N ALA A 222 6.12 -9.90 -1.21
CA ALA A 222 5.77 -11.30 -1.29
C ALA A 222 4.25 -11.47 -1.11
N GLN A 223 3.70 -12.58 -1.62
CA GLN A 223 2.29 -12.90 -1.39
C GLN A 223 2.04 -13.11 0.10
N VAL A 224 1.04 -12.43 0.64
CA VAL A 224 0.70 -12.51 2.07
C VAL A 224 0.24 -13.92 2.46
N LYS A 225 0.56 -14.31 3.70
CA LYS A 225 0.00 -15.47 4.40
C LYS A 225 -0.73 -14.99 5.65
N TYR A 226 -2.05 -15.09 5.65
CA TYR A 226 -2.84 -14.78 6.85
C TYR A 226 -2.68 -15.90 7.87
N THR A 227 -2.04 -15.57 8.99
CA THR A 227 -1.81 -16.51 10.09
C THR A 227 -1.60 -15.75 11.40
N THR A 228 -1.90 -16.40 12.52
CA THR A 228 -1.55 -15.93 13.85
C THR A 228 -0.08 -16.21 14.20
N SER A 229 0.57 -17.18 13.54
CA SER A 229 2.01 -17.49 13.75
C SER A 229 2.88 -16.27 13.48
N SER A 230 3.91 -16.04 14.29
CA SER A 230 4.82 -14.90 14.14
C SER A 230 6.28 -15.36 14.31
N SER A 231 7.16 -14.83 13.47
CA SER A 231 8.61 -15.07 13.47
C SER A 231 9.35 -13.80 13.09
N ILE A 232 9.32 -12.82 13.99
CA ILE A 232 9.90 -11.49 13.78
C ILE A 232 11.42 -11.52 13.93
N SER A 233 12.12 -10.94 12.96
CA SER A 233 13.56 -10.65 12.99
C SER A 233 13.82 -9.18 12.71
N THR A 234 14.88 -8.62 13.30
CA THR A 234 15.34 -7.26 13.02
C THR A 234 15.96 -7.16 11.62
N LEU A 235 15.82 -5.99 10.99
CA LEU A 235 16.46 -5.62 9.72
C LEU A 235 17.80 -4.88 9.92
#